data_AF-V4SZS9-F1
#
_entry.id   AF-V4SZS9-F1
#
_cell.length_a   1.000
_cell.length_b   1.000
_cell.length_c   1.000
_cell.angle_alpha   90.00
_cell.angle_beta   90.00
_cell.angle_gamma   90.00
#
_symmetry.space_group_name_H-M   'P 1'
#
loop_
_entity.id
_entity.type
_entity.pdbx_description
1 polymer ?
#
loop_
_entity_poly.entity_id
_entity_poly.type
_entity_poly.pdbx_seq_one_letter_code
_entity_poly.pdbx_strand_id
1 'polypeptide(L)'
;MGMEESVLKLPLAETFNLEAAVCSHGLFMMSPNRWDPLSRSLSRPLHLSNSLDNTDIPSVSVDVTICQPQQDPHSLRIEVRNSASGSAPSLSQEQQDALLAQVKRMLRLSEADERNVRDFKRIVRQVAQEEGEESQYMTDFSGRVFRSPTLFEDMVKCMLLCNCQWPRTLNMARALCELQWELQHCSPSISEDFIPQTPAGKESKRRQKVSKVASKLTSRIAESKASSEDDMNLKLDCTGALEENVQPSFPRNDIESDLHGLNELSTTDPPSACDRIGNFPSPRELANLDESFLAKRCNLGYRAGRILKLAQGIVDGQIQLRELEDTCNEASLTTYNKLAEQLSQINGFGPFTRNNVLVCIGFYHVIPTDSETIRHLKQVHARNCTSKTVQIIAESIYGKYSPFQFLAYWSELWHFYEKRFGKLSEMPYSDYKLITASNMGIKNIRKVKRTKIF
;
A
#
# COMPACT_ATOMS: atom_id res chain seq x y z
N MET A 1 -23.17 6.18 -31.84
CA MET A 1 -22.10 7.16 -32.13
C MET A 1 -20.94 6.78 -31.23
N GLY A 2 -19.93 6.11 -31.77
CA GLY A 2 -18.83 5.56 -30.96
C GLY A 2 -18.04 6.71 -30.34
N MET A 3 -17.83 6.68 -29.03
CA MET A 3 -16.79 7.50 -28.41
C MET A 3 -15.47 7.01 -29.00
N GLU A 4 -14.85 7.80 -29.87
CA GLU A 4 -13.47 7.54 -30.29
C GLU A 4 -12.61 7.56 -29.01
N GLU A 5 -11.89 6.47 -28.76
CA GLU A 5 -10.92 6.31 -27.67
C GLU A 5 -9.52 6.42 -28.28
N SER A 6 -8.61 7.15 -27.63
CA SER A 6 -7.21 7.16 -28.03
C SER A 6 -6.57 5.88 -27.48
N VAL A 7 -6.14 4.98 -28.35
CA VAL A 7 -5.55 3.70 -27.96
C VAL A 7 -4.05 3.72 -28.24
N LEU A 8 -3.24 3.51 -27.20
CA LEU A 8 -1.80 3.30 -27.31
C LEU A 8 -1.48 1.81 -27.13
N LYS A 9 -0.41 1.35 -27.78
CA LYS A 9 0.09 -0.03 -27.68
C LYS A 9 1.49 -0.03 -27.11
N LEU A 10 1.74 -0.87 -26.10
CA LEU A 10 3.05 -1.04 -25.49
C LEU A 10 3.52 -2.49 -25.66
N PRO A 11 4.62 -2.76 -26.39
CA PRO A 11 5.15 -4.12 -26.53
C PRO A 11 5.71 -4.64 -25.21
N LEU A 12 5.62 -5.96 -25.02
CA LEU A 12 6.02 -6.67 -23.81
C LEU A 12 7.07 -7.75 -24.10
N ALA A 13 7.82 -8.12 -23.08
CA ALA A 13 8.60 -9.36 -23.07
C ALA A 13 7.67 -10.59 -23.04
N GLU A 14 8.15 -11.72 -23.58
CA GLU A 14 7.35 -12.96 -23.75
C GLU A 14 6.72 -13.49 -22.46
N THR A 15 7.32 -13.23 -21.29
CA THR A 15 6.88 -13.80 -20.01
C THR A 15 6.02 -12.86 -19.15
N PHE A 16 5.60 -11.71 -19.69
CA PHE A 16 4.84 -10.73 -18.90
C PHE A 16 3.35 -11.11 -18.76
N ASN A 17 2.83 -10.95 -17.55
CA ASN A 17 1.41 -11.09 -17.24
C ASN A 17 0.92 -9.87 -16.44
N LEU A 18 -0.08 -9.15 -16.96
CA LEU A 18 -0.56 -7.90 -16.38
C LEU A 18 -1.18 -8.11 -14.99
N GLU A 19 -2.03 -9.12 -14.84
CA GLU A 19 -2.68 -9.45 -13.57
C GLU A 19 -1.63 -9.74 -12.48
N ALA A 20 -0.64 -10.58 -12.78
CA ALA A 20 0.44 -10.90 -11.86
C ALA A 20 1.37 -9.71 -11.56
N ALA A 21 1.51 -8.76 -12.50
CA ALA A 21 2.31 -7.56 -12.29
C ALA A 21 1.57 -6.52 -11.44
N VAL A 22 0.29 -6.26 -11.72
CA VAL A 22 -0.55 -5.30 -10.98
C VAL A 22 -0.89 -5.82 -9.59
N CYS A 23 -1.40 -7.04 -9.50
CA CYS A 23 -1.87 -7.64 -8.25
C CYS A 23 -0.73 -8.28 -7.42
N SER A 24 0.49 -7.76 -7.54
CA SER A 24 1.69 -8.28 -6.85
C SER A 24 1.94 -7.68 -5.46
N HIS A 25 1.31 -6.55 -5.14
CA HIS A 25 1.62 -5.78 -3.93
C HIS A 25 0.45 -4.87 -3.51
N GLY A 26 0.26 -4.61 -2.21
CA GLY A 26 -0.89 -3.85 -1.70
C GLY A 26 -1.11 -2.46 -2.31
N LEU A 27 -0.10 -1.85 -2.94
CA LEU A 27 -0.20 -0.55 -3.61
C LEU A 27 -1.28 -0.49 -4.70
N PHE A 28 -1.59 -1.59 -5.39
CA PHE A 28 -2.66 -1.60 -6.42
C PHE A 28 -4.06 -1.40 -5.82
N MET A 29 -4.23 -1.72 -4.53
CA MET A 29 -5.49 -1.56 -3.81
C MET A 29 -5.69 -0.12 -3.31
N MET A 30 -4.63 0.69 -3.28
CA MET A 30 -4.69 2.08 -2.83
C MET A 30 -5.14 2.98 -3.97
N SER A 31 -6.06 3.90 -3.69
CA SER A 31 -6.47 4.94 -4.64
C SER A 31 -5.26 5.68 -5.24
N PRO A 32 -5.35 6.12 -6.50
CA PRO A 32 -6.55 6.10 -7.36
C PRO A 32 -6.69 4.83 -8.21
N ASN A 33 -5.91 3.78 -7.95
CA ASN A 33 -5.94 2.54 -8.70
C ASN A 33 -7.30 1.82 -8.58
N ARG A 34 -7.79 1.28 -9.70
CA ARG A 34 -8.98 0.41 -9.77
C ARG A 34 -8.66 -0.79 -10.63
N TRP A 35 -8.54 -1.95 -9.99
CA TRP A 35 -8.44 -3.23 -10.68
C TRP A 35 -9.83 -3.80 -10.90
N ASP A 36 -10.17 -4.14 -12.14
CA ASP A 36 -11.39 -4.87 -12.46
C ASP A 36 -11.07 -6.37 -12.67
N PRO A 37 -11.51 -7.26 -11.76
CA PRO A 37 -11.25 -8.69 -11.88
C PRO A 37 -11.91 -9.33 -13.11
N LEU A 38 -13.01 -8.76 -13.62
CA LEU A 38 -13.74 -9.33 -14.75
C LEU A 38 -13.02 -9.06 -16.08
N SER A 39 -12.67 -7.80 -16.34
CA SER A 39 -11.93 -7.43 -17.55
C SER A 39 -10.41 -7.62 -17.42
N ARG A 40 -9.90 -7.91 -16.21
CA ARG A 40 -8.46 -7.99 -15.88
C ARG A 40 -7.70 -6.75 -16.33
N SER A 41 -8.26 -5.59 -16.00
CA SER A 41 -7.73 -4.30 -16.39
C SER A 41 -7.48 -3.40 -15.17
N LEU A 42 -6.47 -2.53 -15.30
CA LEU A 42 -6.16 -1.49 -14.33
C LEU A 42 -6.63 -0.15 -14.90
N SER A 43 -7.56 0.51 -14.21
CA SER A 43 -7.96 1.88 -14.51
C SER A 43 -7.46 2.85 -13.45
N ARG A 44 -6.97 4.02 -13.89
CA ARG A 44 -6.64 5.15 -13.00
C ARG A 44 -6.50 6.45 -13.79
N PRO A 45 -6.65 7.61 -13.14
CA PRO A 45 -6.16 8.86 -13.68
C PRO A 45 -4.62 8.93 -13.62
N LEU A 46 -4.03 9.61 -14.60
CA LEU A 46 -2.61 9.97 -14.69
C LEU A 46 -2.45 11.45 -15.04
N HIS A 47 -1.47 12.09 -14.38
CA HIS A 47 -1.01 13.42 -14.75
C HIS A 47 -0.04 13.33 -15.93
N LEU A 48 -0.34 14.07 -16.99
CA LEU A 48 0.57 14.34 -18.10
C LEU A 48 1.13 15.75 -17.88
N SER A 49 2.21 15.82 -17.12
CA SER A 49 3.05 17.02 -17.09
C SER A 49 3.94 17.00 -18.34
N ASN A 50 3.87 18.03 -19.18
CA ASN A 50 4.95 18.25 -20.15
C ASN A 50 6.25 18.48 -19.38
N SER A 51 7.33 17.87 -19.85
CA SER A 51 8.60 17.90 -19.16
C SER A 51 9.21 19.31 -19.26
N LEU A 52 9.68 19.80 -18.11
CA LEU A 52 10.62 20.91 -17.89
C LEU A 52 10.01 22.33 -17.91
N ASP A 53 10.09 22.95 -16.72
CA ASP A 53 10.29 24.39 -16.49
C ASP A 53 9.21 25.41 -16.90
N ASN A 54 8.12 25.02 -17.56
CA ASN A 54 7.01 25.95 -17.79
C ASN A 54 5.92 25.82 -16.72
N THR A 55 5.92 26.76 -15.80
CA THR A 55 4.99 26.90 -14.66
C THR A 55 3.56 27.27 -15.05
N ASP A 56 3.32 27.58 -16.33
CA ASP A 56 2.10 28.28 -16.76
C ASP A 56 1.13 27.39 -17.56
N ILE A 57 1.47 26.11 -17.78
CA ILE A 57 0.58 25.18 -18.50
C ILE A 57 -0.09 24.23 -17.49
N PRO A 58 -1.43 24.19 -17.41
CA PRO A 58 -2.13 23.29 -16.52
C PRO A 58 -1.81 21.83 -16.86
N SER A 59 -1.46 21.04 -15.85
CA SER A 59 -1.22 19.61 -16.02
C SER A 59 -2.48 18.93 -16.57
N VAL A 60 -2.36 18.21 -17.68
CA VAL A 60 -3.51 17.49 -18.25
C VAL A 60 -3.69 16.20 -17.47
N SER A 61 -4.89 16.00 -16.91
CA SER A 61 -5.30 14.71 -16.35
C SER A 61 -6.00 13.89 -17.43
N VAL A 62 -5.60 12.63 -17.55
CA VAL A 62 -6.29 11.64 -18.40
C VAL A 62 -6.64 10.40 -17.59
N ASP A 63 -7.78 9.80 -17.88
CA ASP A 63 -8.12 8.48 -17.37
C ASP A 63 -7.57 7.42 -18.32
N VAL A 64 -6.81 6.49 -17.76
CA VAL A 64 -6.25 5.36 -18.52
C VAL A 64 -6.88 4.05 -18.05
N THR A 65 -7.13 3.16 -19.00
CA THR A 65 -7.42 1.75 -18.76
C THR A 65 -6.36 0.92 -19.46
N ILE A 66 -5.66 0.08 -18.69
CA ILE A 66 -4.58 -0.78 -19.15
C ILE A 66 -5.07 -2.22 -19.12
N CYS A 67 -5.04 -2.89 -20.26
CA CYS A 67 -5.37 -4.31 -20.36
C CYS A 67 -4.35 -5.07 -21.22
N GLN A 68 -4.29 -6.38 -21.04
CA GLN A 68 -3.48 -7.29 -21.85
C GLN A 68 -4.42 -8.18 -22.66
N PRO A 69 -4.71 -7.84 -23.94
CA PRO A 69 -5.66 -8.60 -24.75
C PRO A 69 -5.22 -10.04 -24.96
N GLN A 70 -6.14 -11.01 -24.84
CA GLN A 70 -5.84 -12.42 -25.07
C GLN A 70 -5.37 -12.72 -26.51
N GLN A 71 -5.84 -11.92 -27.49
CA GLN A 71 -5.45 -12.07 -28.89
C GLN A 71 -4.06 -11.49 -29.20
N ASP A 72 -3.50 -10.68 -28.30
CA ASP A 72 -2.20 -10.05 -28.45
C ASP A 72 -1.45 -10.01 -27.11
N PRO A 73 -1.07 -11.19 -26.58
CA PRO A 73 -0.50 -11.30 -25.23
C PRO A 73 0.88 -10.63 -25.10
N HIS A 74 1.54 -10.31 -26.22
CA HIS A 74 2.84 -9.65 -26.25
C HIS A 74 2.74 -8.12 -26.27
N SER A 75 1.56 -7.57 -25.97
CA SER A 75 1.40 -6.13 -25.81
C SER A 75 0.35 -5.77 -24.78
N LEU A 76 0.48 -4.56 -24.25
CA LEU A 76 -0.58 -3.89 -23.50
C LEU A 76 -1.33 -2.94 -24.43
N ARG A 77 -2.65 -2.96 -24.29
CA ARG A 77 -3.53 -1.95 -24.84
C ARG A 77 -3.83 -0.94 -23.74
N ILE A 78 -3.61 0.34 -24.05
CA ILE A 78 -3.80 1.45 -23.12
C ILE A 78 -4.84 2.37 -23.75
N GLU A 79 -6.05 2.32 -23.23
CA GLU A 79 -7.15 3.19 -23.63
C GLU A 79 -7.08 4.49 -22.82
N VAL A 80 -7.14 5.63 -23.51
CA VAL A 80 -7.04 6.95 -22.88
C VAL A 80 -8.30 7.76 -23.13
N ARG A 81 -8.85 8.32 -22.06
CA ARG A 81 -10.03 9.18 -22.05
C ARG A 81 -9.73 10.49 -21.31
N ASN A 82 -10.35 11.58 -21.75
CA ASN A 82 -10.22 12.87 -21.09
C ASN A 82 -11.12 12.91 -19.85
N SER A 83 -10.54 13.15 -18.67
CA SER A 83 -11.27 13.15 -17.40
C SER A 83 -12.39 14.19 -17.32
N ALA A 84 -12.31 15.29 -18.08
CA ALA A 84 -13.30 16.37 -18.07
C ALA A 84 -14.43 16.19 -19.09
N SER A 85 -14.17 15.53 -20.23
CA SER A 85 -15.11 15.47 -21.36
C SER A 85 -15.53 14.06 -21.77
N GLY A 86 -14.90 13.02 -21.22
CA GLY A 86 -15.17 11.61 -21.58
C GLY A 86 -14.78 11.24 -23.02
N SER A 87 -14.22 12.17 -23.80
CA SER A 87 -13.79 11.98 -25.18
C SER A 87 -12.32 11.54 -25.29
N ALA A 88 -11.91 10.95 -26.41
CA ALA A 88 -10.48 10.73 -26.69
C ALA A 88 -9.73 12.05 -26.67
N PRO A 89 -8.72 12.22 -25.79
CA PRO A 89 -7.83 13.34 -25.90
C PRO A 89 -6.92 13.14 -27.12
N SER A 90 -6.71 14.19 -27.91
CA SER A 90 -5.61 14.23 -28.87
C SER A 90 -4.32 14.47 -28.08
N LEU A 91 -3.55 13.41 -27.87
CA LEU A 91 -2.27 13.48 -27.15
C LEU A 91 -1.13 13.76 -28.11
N SER A 92 -0.31 14.76 -27.78
CA SER A 92 0.99 14.96 -28.44
C SER A 92 1.93 13.78 -28.22
N GLN A 93 2.96 13.63 -29.07
CA GLN A 93 3.95 12.55 -28.92
C GLN A 93 4.63 12.59 -27.54
N GLU A 94 5.00 13.78 -27.05
CA GLU A 94 5.60 13.95 -25.72
C GLU A 94 4.67 13.45 -24.59
N GLN A 95 3.37 13.75 -24.69
CA GLN A 95 2.37 13.28 -23.73
C GLN A 95 2.17 11.76 -23.80
N GLN A 96 2.19 11.17 -25.00
CA GLN A 96 2.15 9.71 -25.16
C GLN A 96 3.38 9.06 -24.55
N ASP A 97 4.57 9.60 -24.77
CA ASP A 97 5.82 9.09 -24.22
C ASP A 97 5.84 9.20 -22.69
N ALA A 98 5.38 10.32 -22.13
CA ALA A 98 5.24 10.52 -20.68
C ALA A 98 4.23 9.55 -20.05
N LEU A 99 3.11 9.28 -20.73
CA LEU A 99 2.13 8.29 -20.30
C LEU A 99 2.72 6.89 -20.31
N LEU A 100 3.35 6.48 -21.42
CA LEU A 100 3.99 5.18 -21.56
C LEU A 100 5.12 4.99 -20.54
N ALA A 101 5.88 6.04 -20.23
CA ALA A 101 6.91 6.01 -19.19
C ALA A 101 6.31 5.73 -17.80
N GLN A 102 5.19 6.36 -17.45
CA GLN A 102 4.47 6.09 -16.20
C GLN A 102 3.93 4.66 -16.15
N VAL A 103 3.37 4.14 -17.25
CA VAL A 103 2.89 2.75 -17.33
C VAL A 103 4.06 1.76 -17.17
N LYS A 104 5.17 1.97 -17.88
CA LYS A 104 6.39 1.16 -17.75
C LYS A 104 6.91 1.16 -16.31
N ARG A 105 6.90 2.32 -15.65
CA ARG A 105 7.32 2.46 -14.25
C ARG A 105 6.44 1.67 -13.30
N MET A 106 5.12 1.81 -13.40
CA MET A 106 4.16 1.10 -12.54
C MET A 106 4.31 -0.43 -12.65
N LEU A 107 4.49 -0.91 -13.88
CA LEU A 107 4.52 -2.34 -14.22
C LEU A 107 5.92 -2.95 -14.23
N ARG A 108 6.97 -2.17 -13.90
CA ARG A 108 8.36 -2.62 -13.86
C ARG A 108 8.83 -3.17 -15.21
N LEU A 109 8.70 -2.40 -16.28
CA LEU A 109 8.99 -2.84 -17.64
C LEU A 109 10.35 -2.34 -18.17
N SER A 110 11.26 -1.89 -17.30
CA SER A 110 12.62 -1.51 -17.73
C SER A 110 13.50 -2.74 -17.98
N GLU A 111 14.59 -2.57 -18.73
CA GLU A 111 15.56 -3.66 -18.91
C GLU A 111 16.19 -4.13 -17.59
N ALA A 112 16.38 -3.21 -16.63
CA ALA A 112 16.87 -3.54 -15.31
C ALA A 112 15.87 -4.42 -14.55
N ASP A 113 14.58 -4.11 -14.64
CA ASP A 113 13.52 -4.94 -14.06
C ASP A 113 13.49 -6.33 -14.70
N GLU A 114 13.66 -6.43 -16.03
CA GLU A 114 13.74 -7.73 -16.70
C GLU A 114 14.94 -8.56 -16.25
N ARG A 115 16.10 -7.93 -16.02
CA ARG A 115 17.26 -8.61 -15.41
C ARG A 115 16.94 -9.09 -14.01
N ASN A 116 16.34 -8.25 -13.17
CA ASN A 116 15.93 -8.61 -11.81
C ASN A 116 14.98 -9.82 -11.78
N VAL A 117 13.99 -9.87 -12.67
CA VAL A 117 13.07 -11.00 -12.78
C VAL A 117 13.80 -12.30 -13.15
N ARG A 118 14.71 -12.24 -14.13
CA ARG A 118 15.50 -13.43 -14.53
C ARG A 118 16.41 -13.89 -13.40
N ASP A 119 17.07 -12.97 -12.72
CA ASP A 119 18.02 -13.26 -11.65
C ASP A 119 17.32 -13.81 -10.42
N PHE A 120 16.18 -13.24 -10.04
CA PHE A 120 15.34 -13.76 -8.97
C PHE A 120 14.90 -15.20 -9.26
N LYS A 121 14.33 -15.47 -10.45
CA LYS A 121 13.91 -16.83 -10.83
C LYS A 121 15.06 -17.83 -10.83
N ARG A 122 16.26 -17.40 -11.24
CA ARG A 122 17.48 -18.22 -11.19
C ARG A 122 17.85 -18.57 -9.75
N ILE A 123 17.87 -17.60 -8.84
CA ILE A 123 18.20 -17.80 -7.43
C ILE A 123 17.15 -18.70 -6.75
N VAL A 124 15.87 -18.50 -7.01
CA VAL A 124 14.79 -19.36 -6.48
C VAL A 124 15.01 -20.82 -6.88
N ARG A 125 15.33 -21.09 -8.15
CA ARG A 125 15.63 -22.46 -8.62
C ARG A 125 16.87 -23.04 -7.96
N GLN A 126 17.92 -22.24 -7.81
CA GLN A 126 19.15 -22.68 -7.14
C GLN A 126 18.89 -23.07 -5.69
N VAL A 127 18.20 -22.21 -4.94
CA VAL A 127 17.85 -22.49 -3.53
C VAL A 127 16.98 -23.75 -3.43
N ALA A 128 15.98 -23.91 -4.31
CA ALA A 128 15.14 -25.10 -4.33
C ALA A 128 15.93 -26.40 -4.59
N GLN A 129 16.95 -26.35 -5.46
CA GLN A 129 17.83 -27.48 -5.73
C GLN A 129 18.73 -27.82 -4.54
N GLU A 130 19.28 -26.81 -3.87
CA GLU A 130 20.14 -26.97 -2.70
C GLU A 130 19.37 -27.53 -1.48
N GLU A 131 18.11 -27.12 -1.31
CA GLU A 131 17.26 -27.57 -0.20
C GLU A 131 16.47 -28.85 -0.50
N GLY A 132 16.37 -29.25 -1.78
CA GLY A 132 15.60 -30.42 -2.21
C GLY A 132 14.07 -30.23 -2.10
N GLU A 133 13.60 -28.99 -1.98
CA GLU A 133 12.19 -28.63 -1.84
C GLU A 133 11.84 -27.46 -2.77
N GLU A 134 10.83 -27.64 -3.63
CA GLU A 134 10.34 -26.59 -4.51
C GLU A 134 9.09 -25.93 -3.94
N SER A 135 9.16 -24.62 -3.71
CA SER A 135 8.01 -23.81 -3.30
C SER A 135 7.28 -23.27 -4.53
N GLN A 136 6.14 -23.87 -4.89
CA GLN A 136 5.32 -23.47 -6.05
C GLN A 136 4.96 -21.97 -6.05
N TYR A 137 4.63 -21.40 -4.89
CA TYR A 137 4.30 -19.98 -4.79
C TYR A 137 5.48 -19.06 -5.12
N MET A 138 6.71 -19.54 -4.91
CA MET A 138 7.95 -18.81 -5.21
C MET A 138 8.25 -18.84 -6.72
N THR A 139 7.93 -19.95 -7.39
CA THR A 139 8.10 -20.09 -8.84
C THR A 139 7.01 -19.37 -9.63
N ASP A 140 5.79 -19.33 -9.09
CA ASP A 140 4.65 -18.59 -9.67
C ASP A 140 4.79 -17.07 -9.51
N PHE A 141 5.51 -16.60 -8.49
CA PHE A 141 5.71 -15.17 -8.29
C PHE A 141 6.52 -14.57 -9.44
N SER A 142 5.99 -13.51 -10.06
CA SER A 142 6.57 -12.90 -11.26
C SER A 142 7.93 -12.24 -11.01
N GLY A 143 8.29 -11.99 -9.75
CA GLY A 143 9.47 -11.20 -9.37
C GLY A 143 9.28 -9.70 -9.56
N ARG A 144 8.05 -9.25 -9.86
CA ARG A 144 7.70 -7.83 -9.99
C ARG A 144 6.85 -7.39 -8.81
N VAL A 145 7.06 -6.14 -8.39
CA VAL A 145 6.32 -5.48 -7.31
C VAL A 145 5.74 -4.20 -7.88
N PHE A 146 4.40 -4.15 -7.94
CA PHE A 146 3.65 -3.00 -8.45
C PHE A 146 3.99 -1.74 -7.65
N ARG A 147 4.17 -0.63 -8.36
CA ARG A 147 4.44 0.68 -7.77
C ARG A 147 3.60 1.77 -8.44
N SER A 148 3.67 2.98 -7.89
CA SER A 148 2.93 4.14 -8.37
C SER A 148 3.51 4.66 -9.72
N PRO A 149 2.90 5.64 -10.39
CA PRO A 149 3.48 6.26 -11.58
C PRO A 149 4.56 7.31 -11.27
N THR A 150 4.70 7.75 -10.01
CA THR A 150 5.71 8.74 -9.59
C THR A 150 6.37 8.34 -8.28
N LEU A 151 7.61 8.81 -8.06
CA LEU A 151 8.32 8.57 -6.80
C LEU A 151 7.67 9.29 -5.63
N PHE A 152 7.05 10.45 -5.90
CA PHE A 152 6.30 11.17 -4.89
C PHE A 152 5.12 10.34 -4.35
N GLU A 153 4.32 9.74 -5.24
CA GLU A 153 3.20 8.89 -4.82
C GLU A 153 3.70 7.67 -4.04
N ASP A 154 4.80 7.02 -4.47
CA ASP A 154 5.43 5.93 -3.71
C ASP A 154 5.82 6.38 -2.29
N MET A 155 6.50 7.52 -2.18
CA MET A 155 6.94 8.10 -0.91
C MET A 155 5.78 8.39 0.04
N VAL A 156 4.74 9.09 -0.44
CA VAL A 156 3.59 9.43 0.38
C VAL A 156 2.85 8.16 0.80
N LYS A 157 2.60 7.21 -0.12
CA LYS A 157 1.95 5.93 0.22
C LYS A 157 2.74 5.13 1.25
N CYS A 158 4.08 5.15 1.19
CA CYS A 158 4.94 4.55 2.22
C CYS A 158 4.83 5.23 3.59
N MET A 159 4.58 6.54 3.63
CA MET A 159 4.29 7.25 4.89
C MET A 159 2.91 6.90 5.45
N LEU A 160 1.92 6.64 4.58
CA LEU A 160 0.58 6.22 4.99
C LEU A 160 0.60 4.82 5.63
N LEU A 161 1.48 3.92 5.19
CA LEU A 161 1.65 2.58 5.76
C LEU A 161 2.18 2.60 7.20
N CYS A 162 3.10 3.52 7.52
CA CYS A 162 3.81 3.53 8.80
C CYS A 162 2.83 3.74 9.97
N ASN A 163 2.86 2.89 11.01
CA ASN A 163 2.02 2.99 12.21
C ASN A 163 0.51 3.17 11.90
N CYS A 164 0.01 2.41 10.95
CA CYS A 164 -1.36 2.50 10.47
C CYS A 164 -1.94 1.10 10.22
N GLN A 165 -3.22 0.93 10.51
CA GLN A 165 -3.95 -0.27 10.08
C GLN A 165 -4.34 -0.11 8.61
N TRP A 166 -4.36 -1.21 7.86
CA TRP A 166 -4.61 -1.21 6.43
C TRP A 166 -5.89 -0.45 5.99
N PRO A 167 -7.06 -0.58 6.65
CA PRO A 167 -8.25 0.18 6.28
C PRO A 167 -8.06 1.69 6.38
N ARG A 168 -7.32 2.15 7.40
CA ARG A 168 -7.01 3.57 7.57
C ARG A 168 -6.03 4.05 6.49
N THR A 169 -5.08 3.21 6.08
CA THR A 169 -4.18 3.51 4.96
C THR A 169 -4.95 3.71 3.66
N LEU A 170 -5.89 2.80 3.35
CA LEU A 170 -6.78 2.93 2.19
C LEU A 170 -7.60 4.23 2.24
N ASN A 171 -8.19 4.56 3.39
CA ASN A 171 -8.99 5.76 3.56
C ASN A 171 -8.16 7.05 3.41
N MET A 172 -6.95 7.11 3.96
CA MET A 172 -6.07 8.27 3.78
C MET A 172 -5.66 8.46 2.31
N ALA A 173 -5.34 7.37 1.60
CA ALA A 173 -5.01 7.43 0.18
C ALA A 173 -6.20 7.90 -0.67
N ARG A 174 -7.40 7.39 -0.39
CA ARG A 174 -8.64 7.84 -1.03
C ARG A 174 -8.90 9.33 -0.78
N ALA A 175 -8.81 9.77 0.47
CA ALA A 175 -9.08 11.15 0.85
C ALA A 175 -8.08 12.15 0.22
N LEU A 176 -6.84 11.74 -0.04
CA LEU A 176 -5.89 12.55 -0.82
C LEU A 176 -6.31 12.71 -2.28
N CYS A 177 -6.85 11.66 -2.90
CA CYS A 177 -7.33 11.71 -4.28
C CYS A 177 -8.65 12.49 -4.41
N GLU A 178 -9.53 12.42 -3.41
CA GLU A 178 -10.73 13.26 -3.31
C GLU A 178 -10.36 14.73 -3.13
N LEU A 179 -9.39 15.04 -2.26
CA LEU A 179 -8.86 16.40 -2.12
C LEU A 179 -8.27 16.91 -3.45
N GLN A 180 -7.52 16.09 -4.19
CA GLN A 180 -6.99 16.47 -5.49
C GLN A 180 -8.12 16.85 -6.45
N TRP A 181 -9.20 16.07 -6.48
CA TRP A 181 -10.37 16.38 -7.29
C TRP A 181 -11.00 17.73 -6.90
N GLU A 182 -11.14 17.99 -5.59
CA GLU A 182 -11.66 19.27 -5.06
C GLU A 182 -10.79 20.46 -5.48
N LEU A 183 -9.46 20.34 -5.38
CA LEU A 183 -8.53 21.41 -5.76
C LEU A 183 -8.63 21.82 -7.24
N GLN A 184 -9.05 20.90 -8.11
CA GLN A 184 -9.19 21.16 -9.54
C GLN A 184 -10.56 21.73 -9.94
N HIS A 185 -11.61 21.49 -9.13
CA HIS A 185 -12.99 21.79 -9.52
C HIS A 185 -13.68 22.82 -8.62
N CYS A 186 -13.10 23.10 -7.45
CA CYS A 186 -13.63 24.09 -6.52
C CYS A 186 -12.71 25.32 -6.49
N SER A 187 -13.30 26.51 -6.71
CA SER A 187 -12.61 27.78 -6.53
C SER A 187 -12.01 27.89 -5.12
N PRO A 188 -10.91 28.64 -4.93
CA PRO A 188 -10.17 28.75 -3.66
C PRO A 188 -10.94 29.34 -2.45
N SER A 189 -12.26 29.56 -2.56
CA SER A 189 -13.11 30.05 -1.46
C SER A 189 -13.41 29.02 -0.37
N ILE A 190 -13.05 27.74 -0.55
CA ILE A 190 -13.25 26.69 0.48
C ILE A 190 -12.43 26.97 1.77
N SER A 191 -11.43 27.86 1.72
CA SER A 191 -10.67 28.27 2.90
C SER A 191 -11.53 28.96 3.99
N GLU A 192 -12.67 29.59 3.65
CA GLU A 192 -13.43 30.39 4.62
C GLU A 192 -14.53 29.59 5.34
N ASP A 193 -15.16 28.62 4.66
CA ASP A 193 -16.32 27.89 5.21
C ASP A 193 -15.97 26.79 6.23
N PHE A 194 -14.68 26.55 6.49
CA PHE A 194 -14.20 25.54 7.44
C PHE A 194 -13.47 26.08 8.66
N ILE A 195 -13.61 27.38 8.96
CA ILE A 195 -13.18 27.96 10.24
C ILE A 195 -14.24 27.57 11.30
N PRO A 196 -13.93 26.77 12.33
CA PRO A 196 -14.82 26.68 13.48
C PRO A 196 -14.81 28.05 14.15
N GLN A 197 -15.88 28.83 14.00
CA GLN A 197 -16.09 30.00 14.85
C GLN A 197 -16.22 29.51 16.29
N THR A 198 -15.09 29.52 16.99
CA THR A 198 -15.05 29.34 18.44
C THR A 198 -15.15 30.75 19.03
N PRO A 199 -16.24 31.11 19.74
CA PRO A 199 -16.29 32.40 20.39
C PRO A 199 -15.18 32.49 21.45
N ALA A 200 -14.40 33.56 21.40
CA ALA A 200 -13.37 33.86 22.38
C ALA A 200 -13.96 33.82 23.80
N GLY A 201 -13.26 33.12 24.70
CA GLY A 201 -13.73 32.81 26.04
C GLY A 201 -14.00 34.03 26.92
N LYS A 202 -15.04 33.93 27.76
CA LYS A 202 -15.07 34.65 29.04
C LYS A 202 -14.34 33.79 30.07
N GLU A 203 -13.11 34.19 30.39
CA GLU A 203 -12.47 33.80 31.64
C GLU A 203 -13.36 34.24 32.82
N SER A 204 -13.78 33.27 33.64
CA SER A 204 -14.24 33.56 35.01
C SER A 204 -13.20 33.06 36.00
N LYS A 205 -12.52 34.00 36.65
CA LYS A 205 -11.56 33.76 37.72
C LYS A 205 -12.25 33.40 39.06
N ARG A 206 -11.55 32.54 39.82
CA ARG A 206 -11.50 32.37 41.30
C ARG A 206 -12.59 31.48 41.95
N ARG A 207 -12.30 30.58 42.92
CA ARG A 207 -11.30 30.54 44.04
C ARG A 207 -10.82 29.12 44.42
N GLN A 208 -9.56 29.04 44.87
CA GLN A 208 -8.94 27.94 45.67
C GLN A 208 -9.42 27.90 47.13
N LYS A 209 -9.38 26.72 47.78
CA LYS A 209 -8.80 26.44 49.13
C LYS A 209 -8.50 24.91 49.25
N VAL A 210 -7.23 24.45 49.24
CA VAL A 210 -6.30 24.11 50.38
C VAL A 210 -6.55 22.67 50.90
N SER A 211 -5.62 21.72 51.09
CA SER A 211 -4.22 21.70 51.61
C SER A 211 -3.49 20.39 51.18
N LYS A 212 -2.25 20.40 50.66
CA LYS A 212 -0.95 20.02 51.32
C LYS A 212 -1.09 18.90 52.38
N VAL A 213 -0.36 17.78 52.30
CA VAL A 213 1.10 17.67 52.57
C VAL A 213 1.73 16.48 51.82
N ALA A 214 2.88 16.73 51.21
CA ALA A 214 3.81 15.73 50.70
C ALA A 214 4.88 15.42 51.75
N SER A 215 5.35 14.17 51.83
CA SER A 215 6.70 13.92 52.37
C SER A 215 7.30 12.59 51.87
N LYS A 216 8.44 12.75 51.19
CA LYS A 216 9.66 11.91 51.24
C LYS A 216 9.71 10.58 50.48
N LEU A 217 10.02 10.69 49.19
CA LEU A 217 11.32 10.37 48.55
C LEU A 217 12.24 9.30 49.19
N THR A 218 12.49 8.24 48.41
CA THR A 218 13.64 7.31 48.31
C THR A 218 14.52 7.00 49.53
N SER A 219 14.75 5.71 49.80
CA SER A 219 16.03 5.02 49.51
C SER A 219 16.14 3.62 50.17
N ARG A 220 16.99 2.77 49.54
CA ARG A 220 17.65 1.53 50.03
C ARG A 220 16.86 0.24 49.84
N ILE A 221 17.26 -0.64 48.91
CA ILE A 221 18.44 -1.53 48.85
C ILE A 221 18.21 -2.84 49.62
N ALA A 222 18.29 -3.92 48.82
CA ALA A 222 18.76 -5.28 49.09
C ALA A 222 17.98 -6.23 50.03
N GLU A 223 17.91 -7.47 49.54
CA GLU A 223 17.71 -8.75 50.24
C GLU A 223 16.29 -8.99 50.79
N SER A 224 15.65 -10.16 50.63
CA SER A 224 16.11 -11.50 50.28
C SER A 224 14.93 -12.37 49.78
N LYS A 225 15.24 -13.21 48.78
CA LYS A 225 14.90 -14.64 48.60
C LYS A 225 13.60 -15.26 49.17
N ALA A 226 13.03 -16.09 48.28
CA ALA A 226 12.34 -17.38 48.47
C ALA A 226 11.00 -17.31 49.23
N SER A 227 9.94 -18.04 48.90
CA SER A 227 9.63 -19.26 48.15
C SER A 227 8.14 -19.15 47.73
N SER A 228 7.62 -19.75 46.67
CA SER A 228 7.32 -21.18 46.60
C SER A 228 6.82 -21.55 45.21
N GLU A 229 7.15 -22.78 44.83
CA GLU A 229 6.64 -23.57 43.72
C GLU A 229 5.13 -23.75 43.81
N ASP A 230 4.44 -23.90 42.67
CA ASP A 230 3.63 -25.09 42.45
C ASP A 230 3.34 -25.33 40.96
N ASP A 231 3.32 -26.63 40.70
CA ASP A 231 3.40 -27.39 39.46
C ASP A 231 2.09 -27.38 38.66
N MET A 232 2.17 -27.65 37.35
CA MET A 232 1.12 -28.35 36.57
C MET A 232 1.63 -28.61 35.14
N ASN A 233 2.36 -29.70 35.07
CA ASN A 233 2.67 -30.53 33.91
C ASN A 233 1.42 -30.95 33.12
N LEU A 234 1.46 -30.94 31.79
CA LEU A 234 0.72 -31.86 30.92
C LEU A 234 1.39 -31.98 29.54
N LYS A 235 2.13 -33.07 29.36
CA LYS A 235 2.47 -33.68 28.05
C LYS A 235 1.21 -34.29 27.42
N LEU A 236 1.09 -34.22 26.09
CA LEU A 236 0.75 -35.41 25.30
C LEU A 236 1.12 -35.27 23.81
N ASP A 237 1.52 -36.42 23.27
CA ASP A 237 2.25 -36.70 22.05
C ASP A 237 1.53 -36.50 20.70
N CYS A 238 2.37 -36.50 19.66
CA CYS A 238 2.08 -36.58 18.24
C CYS A 238 1.45 -37.92 17.81
N THR A 239 0.60 -37.88 16.77
CA THR A 239 0.61 -38.83 15.63
C THR A 239 -0.10 -38.18 14.43
N GLY A 240 0.44 -38.42 13.24
CA GLY A 240 -0.04 -37.82 11.98
C GLY A 240 -1.15 -38.61 11.28
N ALA A 241 -1.74 -37.99 10.25
CA ALA A 241 -2.15 -38.64 8.99
C ALA A 241 -2.90 -37.64 8.07
N LEU A 242 -2.42 -37.59 6.83
CA LEU A 242 -3.15 -37.57 5.55
C LEU A 242 -3.98 -36.35 5.12
N GLU A 243 -3.68 -35.96 3.88
CA GLU A 243 -4.38 -35.04 3.00
C GLU A 243 -5.84 -35.44 2.77
N GLU A 244 -6.72 -34.46 2.64
CA GLU A 244 -7.84 -34.53 1.68
C GLU A 244 -8.34 -33.12 1.30
N ASN A 245 -8.51 -32.93 -0.01
CA ASN A 245 -9.04 -31.73 -0.66
C ASN A 245 -10.50 -31.49 -0.29
N VAL A 246 -10.82 -30.33 0.30
CA VAL A 246 -12.21 -29.84 0.38
C VAL A 246 -12.24 -28.32 0.21
N GLN A 247 -12.83 -27.86 -0.91
CA GLN A 247 -13.22 -26.46 -1.10
C GLN A 247 -14.30 -26.06 -0.09
N PRO A 248 -14.20 -24.91 0.60
CA PRO A 248 -15.31 -24.41 1.40
C PRO A 248 -16.18 -23.46 0.57
N SER A 249 -17.40 -23.89 0.29
CA SER A 249 -18.52 -23.04 -0.10
C SER A 249 -18.98 -22.21 1.11
N PHE A 250 -19.22 -20.91 0.90
CA PHE A 250 -19.72 -20.00 1.94
C PHE A 250 -21.25 -20.12 2.07
N PRO A 251 -21.81 -20.36 3.27
CA PRO A 251 -23.23 -20.16 3.49
C PRO A 251 -23.51 -18.68 3.72
N ARG A 252 -24.32 -18.08 2.83
CA ARG A 252 -25.07 -16.85 3.12
C ARG A 252 -26.05 -17.16 4.23
N ASN A 253 -25.90 -16.51 5.37
CA ASN A 253 -26.96 -16.45 6.37
C ASN A 253 -27.28 -14.99 6.64
N ASP A 254 -28.52 -14.68 6.34
CA ASP A 254 -29.23 -13.44 6.61
C ASP A 254 -29.24 -13.14 8.11
N ILE A 255 -28.95 -11.89 8.45
CA ILE A 255 -29.28 -11.30 9.75
C ILE A 255 -29.93 -9.95 9.46
N GLU A 256 -31.24 -10.00 9.23
CA GLU A 256 -32.14 -8.88 9.53
C GLU A 256 -32.37 -8.84 11.04
N SER A 257 -32.00 -7.75 11.69
CA SER A 257 -32.89 -6.96 12.55
C SER A 257 -32.11 -5.83 13.20
N ASP A 258 -32.33 -4.61 12.72
CA ASP A 258 -32.53 -3.39 13.52
C ASP A 258 -32.23 -2.16 12.66
N LEU A 259 -33.14 -1.88 11.71
CA LEU A 259 -33.25 -0.55 11.11
C LEU A 259 -34.69 -0.30 10.63
N HIS A 260 -35.61 -0.13 11.57
CA HIS A 260 -36.89 0.51 11.28
C HIS A 260 -36.79 2.00 11.62
N GLY A 261 -36.75 2.83 10.58
CA GLY A 261 -36.89 4.27 10.72
C GLY A 261 -36.32 5.06 9.56
N LEU A 262 -36.90 4.94 8.37
CA LEU A 262 -37.41 6.04 7.53
C LEU A 262 -37.67 5.55 6.09
N ASN A 263 -38.86 5.91 5.61
CA ASN A 263 -39.55 5.44 4.41
C ASN A 263 -38.83 5.71 3.07
N GLU A 264 -39.09 4.78 2.16
CA GLU A 264 -39.30 4.91 0.70
C GLU A 264 -39.28 6.32 0.10
N LEU A 265 -38.37 6.54 -0.85
CA LEU A 265 -38.64 7.40 -2.01
C LEU A 265 -37.86 6.93 -3.26
N SER A 266 -38.64 6.54 -4.28
CA SER A 266 -38.41 6.73 -5.72
C SER A 266 -37.03 6.42 -6.33
N THR A 267 -36.99 5.38 -7.15
CA THR A 267 -35.97 5.11 -8.18
C THR A 267 -35.86 6.26 -9.19
N THR A 268 -34.87 7.14 -9.02
CA THR A 268 -34.09 7.85 -10.06
C THR A 268 -33.24 8.92 -9.38
N ASP A 269 -32.10 8.55 -8.80
CA ASP A 269 -31.10 9.52 -8.34
C ASP A 269 -29.88 9.51 -9.27
N PRO A 270 -29.37 10.69 -9.70
CA PRO A 270 -28.09 10.78 -10.41
C PRO A 270 -26.93 10.38 -9.48
N PRO A 271 -25.77 9.94 -10.00
CA PRO A 271 -24.70 9.37 -9.19
C PRO A 271 -24.31 10.34 -8.07
N SER A 272 -24.48 9.87 -6.83
CA SER A 272 -24.22 10.64 -5.62
C SER A 272 -22.78 11.17 -5.61
N ALA A 273 -22.57 12.33 -4.98
CA ALA A 273 -21.30 13.06 -4.90
C ALA A 273 -20.10 12.30 -4.27
N CYS A 274 -20.22 11.01 -3.98
CA CYS A 274 -19.21 10.16 -3.32
C CYS A 274 -18.21 9.46 -4.28
N ASP A 275 -18.43 9.52 -5.60
CA ASP A 275 -17.61 8.81 -6.60
C ASP A 275 -16.55 9.67 -7.32
N ARG A 276 -16.37 10.92 -6.91
CA ARG A 276 -15.43 11.85 -7.57
C ARG A 276 -14.01 11.70 -7.02
N ILE A 277 -13.25 10.75 -7.56
CA ILE A 277 -11.85 10.50 -7.22
C ILE A 277 -10.97 11.13 -8.31
N GLY A 278 -10.05 12.00 -7.90
CA GLY A 278 -9.06 12.62 -8.79
C GLY A 278 -7.77 11.80 -8.87
N ASN A 279 -6.73 12.43 -9.41
CA ASN A 279 -5.37 11.89 -9.34
C ASN A 279 -4.90 11.76 -7.89
N PHE A 280 -3.79 11.06 -7.72
CA PHE A 280 -2.98 11.29 -6.52
C PHE A 280 -2.39 12.70 -6.59
N PRO A 281 -2.49 13.53 -5.53
CA PRO A 281 -2.05 14.92 -5.59
C PRO A 281 -0.56 15.03 -5.88
N SER A 282 -0.19 16.03 -6.67
CA SER A 282 1.19 16.40 -6.97
C SER A 282 1.84 17.18 -5.81
N PRO A 283 3.18 17.27 -5.77
CA PRO A 283 3.87 18.12 -4.80
C PRO A 283 3.40 19.58 -4.83
N ARG A 284 3.17 20.15 -6.01
CA ARG A 284 2.74 21.54 -6.18
C ARG A 284 1.34 21.80 -5.61
N GLU A 285 0.42 20.86 -5.82
CA GLU A 285 -0.95 20.96 -5.26
C GLU A 285 -0.96 20.91 -3.73
N LEU A 286 0.01 20.22 -3.12
CA LEU A 286 0.07 20.09 -1.66
C LEU A 286 0.91 21.18 -0.98
N ALA A 287 1.99 21.67 -1.60
CA ALA A 287 3.02 22.49 -0.94
C ALA A 287 2.49 23.79 -0.30
N ASN A 288 1.40 24.35 -0.83
CA ASN A 288 0.80 25.60 -0.39
C ASN A 288 -0.40 25.43 0.55
N LEU A 289 -0.75 24.20 0.92
CA LEU A 289 -1.88 23.94 1.82
C LEU A 289 -1.49 24.17 3.29
N ASP A 290 -2.47 24.54 4.10
CA ASP A 290 -2.33 24.57 5.56
C ASP A 290 -2.23 23.14 6.12
N GLU A 291 -1.30 22.94 7.06
CA GLU A 291 -1.06 21.62 7.68
C GLU A 291 -2.30 21.12 8.42
N SER A 292 -2.99 22.01 9.16
CA SER A 292 -4.17 21.62 9.97
C SER A 292 -5.36 21.27 9.07
N PHE A 293 -5.53 22.00 7.97
CA PHE A 293 -6.49 21.69 6.92
C PHE A 293 -6.20 20.31 6.31
N LEU A 294 -4.97 20.06 5.85
CA LEU A 294 -4.58 18.79 5.25
C LEU A 294 -4.74 17.61 6.24
N ALA A 295 -4.36 17.81 7.51
CA ALA A 295 -4.53 16.82 8.56
C ALA A 295 -5.99 16.44 8.79
N LYS A 296 -6.88 17.44 8.83
CA LYS A 296 -8.31 17.26 9.06
C LYS A 296 -9.02 16.69 7.84
N ARG A 297 -8.81 17.27 6.66
CA ARG A 297 -9.50 16.87 5.41
C ARG A 297 -9.16 15.45 4.99
N CYS A 298 -7.90 15.03 5.15
CA CYS A 298 -7.45 13.70 4.72
C CYS A 298 -7.23 12.71 5.88
N ASN A 299 -7.58 13.08 7.12
CA ASN A 299 -7.41 12.24 8.32
C ASN A 299 -5.97 11.73 8.55
N LEU A 300 -4.98 12.53 8.15
CA LEU A 300 -3.56 12.14 8.13
C LEU A 300 -2.91 12.17 9.51
N GLY A 301 -3.47 12.94 10.45
CA GLY A 301 -2.86 13.21 11.76
C GLY A 301 -1.46 13.79 11.60
N TYR A 302 -0.49 13.29 12.38
CA TYR A 302 0.90 13.75 12.34
C TYR A 302 1.61 13.61 10.97
N ARG A 303 1.03 12.83 10.03
CA ARG A 303 1.60 12.64 8.70
C ARG A 303 1.44 13.87 7.82
N ALA A 304 0.44 14.73 8.08
CA ALA A 304 0.17 15.92 7.27
C ALA A 304 1.40 16.82 7.17
N GLY A 305 1.98 17.25 8.30
CA GLY A 305 3.17 18.10 8.28
C GLY A 305 4.40 17.45 7.64
N ARG A 306 4.52 16.11 7.67
CA ARG A 306 5.61 15.40 7.00
C ARG A 306 5.41 15.38 5.48
N ILE A 307 4.18 15.12 5.03
CA ILE A 307 3.81 15.13 3.60
C ILE A 307 3.96 16.55 3.04
N LEU A 308 3.52 17.57 3.78
CA LEU A 308 3.64 18.97 3.40
C LEU A 308 5.11 19.38 3.24
N LYS A 309 5.96 19.03 4.22
CA LYS A 309 7.41 19.29 4.15
C LYS A 309 8.09 18.56 3.00
N LEU A 310 7.68 17.32 2.70
CA LEU A 310 8.17 16.60 1.52
C LEU A 310 7.78 17.33 0.23
N ALA A 311 6.51 17.72 0.10
CA ALA A 311 6.01 18.45 -1.05
C ALA A 311 6.75 19.79 -1.25
N GLN A 312 6.92 20.57 -0.18
CA GLN A 312 7.69 21.82 -0.18
C GLN A 312 9.14 21.59 -0.58
N GLY A 313 9.83 20.62 0.03
CA GLY A 313 11.21 20.30 -0.32
C GLY A 313 11.40 19.91 -1.79
N ILE A 314 10.40 19.28 -2.42
CA ILE A 314 10.41 18.98 -3.86
C ILE A 314 10.17 20.25 -4.69
N VAL A 315 9.19 21.07 -4.33
CA VAL A 315 8.86 22.31 -5.04
C VAL A 315 10.01 23.33 -4.97
N ASP A 316 10.68 23.41 -3.83
CA ASP A 316 11.83 24.29 -3.57
C ASP A 316 13.14 23.73 -4.14
N GLY A 317 13.11 22.58 -4.83
CA GLY A 317 14.27 21.95 -5.45
C GLY A 317 15.27 21.29 -4.48
N GLN A 318 14.97 21.23 -3.18
CA GLN A 318 15.81 20.56 -2.18
C GLN A 318 15.82 19.03 -2.35
N ILE A 319 14.72 18.47 -2.87
CA ILE A 319 14.56 17.04 -3.13
C ILE A 319 14.31 16.84 -4.61
N GLN A 320 15.32 16.34 -5.33
CA GLN A 320 15.26 16.13 -6.77
C GLN A 320 14.85 14.68 -7.09
N LEU A 321 13.55 14.45 -7.29
CA LEU A 321 12.99 13.10 -7.48
C LEU A 321 13.60 12.37 -8.68
N ARG A 322 13.86 13.07 -9.79
CA ARG A 322 14.49 12.47 -10.99
C ARG A 322 15.88 11.94 -10.69
N GLU A 323 16.72 12.74 -10.01
CA GLU A 323 18.06 12.29 -9.62
C GLU A 323 18.03 11.05 -8.71
N LEU A 324 17.05 10.97 -7.79
CA LEU A 324 16.88 9.80 -6.92
C LEU A 324 16.55 8.54 -7.73
N GLU A 325 15.72 8.63 -8.76
CA GLU A 325 15.38 7.48 -9.61
C GLU A 325 16.51 7.15 -10.61
N ASP A 326 17.11 8.15 -11.24
CA ASP A 326 18.17 7.97 -12.25
C ASP A 326 19.45 7.38 -11.67
N THR A 327 19.74 7.68 -10.39
CA THR A 327 20.86 7.08 -9.65
C THR A 327 20.75 5.55 -9.60
N CYS A 328 19.58 4.96 -9.83
CA CYS A 328 19.29 3.53 -9.67
C CYS A 328 19.44 2.68 -10.93
N ASN A 329 19.83 3.26 -12.07
CA ASN A 329 19.92 2.54 -13.34
C ASN A 329 20.88 1.33 -13.27
N GLU A 330 21.85 1.36 -12.35
CA GLU A 330 22.67 0.20 -11.96
C GLU A 330 22.57 -0.03 -10.44
N ALA A 331 21.78 -1.04 -10.06
CA ALA A 331 21.58 -1.41 -8.66
C ALA A 331 22.88 -1.98 -8.08
N SER A 332 23.61 -1.15 -7.33
CA SER A 332 24.80 -1.52 -6.56
C SER A 332 24.62 -1.22 -5.08
N LEU A 333 25.44 -1.84 -4.23
CA LEU A 333 25.44 -1.55 -2.79
C LEU A 333 25.83 -0.08 -2.51
N THR A 334 26.73 0.49 -3.31
CA THR A 334 27.14 1.90 -3.21
C THR A 334 25.96 2.83 -3.51
N THR A 335 25.24 2.54 -4.60
CA THR A 335 24.04 3.27 -4.99
C THR A 335 22.97 3.20 -3.90
N TYR A 336 22.75 2.00 -3.35
CA TYR A 336 21.83 1.80 -2.24
C TYR A 336 22.19 2.64 -1.02
N ASN A 337 23.45 2.58 -0.57
CA ASN A 337 23.90 3.31 0.62
C ASN A 337 23.70 4.82 0.46
N LYS A 338 24.07 5.36 -0.70
CA LYS A 338 23.87 6.78 -1.04
C LYS A 338 22.39 7.18 -0.96
N LEU A 339 21.51 6.40 -1.58
CA LEU A 339 20.07 6.68 -1.56
C LEU A 339 19.47 6.50 -0.17
N ALA A 340 19.89 5.47 0.56
CA ALA A 340 19.43 5.24 1.93
C ALA A 340 19.83 6.41 2.85
N GLU A 341 21.03 6.96 2.68
CA GLU A 341 21.48 8.16 3.38
C GLU A 341 20.65 9.38 2.99
N GLN A 342 20.48 9.66 1.69
CA GLN A 342 19.67 10.79 1.22
C GLN A 342 18.22 10.72 1.72
N LEU A 343 17.59 9.55 1.60
CA LEU A 343 16.23 9.31 2.07
C LEU A 343 16.13 9.45 3.60
N SER A 344 17.17 9.14 4.36
CA SER A 344 17.17 9.29 5.82
C SER A 344 17.12 10.73 6.31
N GLN A 345 17.53 11.69 5.46
CA GLN A 345 17.47 13.13 5.77
C GLN A 345 16.05 13.70 5.59
N ILE A 346 15.14 12.96 4.94
CA ILE A 346 13.78 13.43 4.69
C ILE A 346 12.94 13.26 5.96
N ASN A 347 12.29 14.34 6.40
CA ASN A 347 11.44 14.30 7.58
C ASN A 347 10.29 13.28 7.41
N GLY A 348 10.21 12.32 8.34
CA GLY A 348 9.23 11.24 8.30
C GLY A 348 9.77 9.92 7.75
N PHE A 349 11.00 9.88 7.25
CA PHE A 349 11.61 8.68 6.66
C PHE A 349 12.42 7.92 7.71
N GLY A 350 11.70 7.29 8.63
CA GLY A 350 12.28 6.26 9.50
C GLY A 350 12.66 4.99 8.70
N PRO A 351 13.35 4.03 9.34
CA PRO A 351 13.82 2.80 8.67
C PRO A 351 12.73 2.07 7.88
N PHE A 352 11.52 1.95 8.44
CA PHE A 352 10.38 1.31 7.77
C PHE A 352 9.98 2.02 6.46
N THR A 353 9.70 3.33 6.52
CA THR A 353 9.27 4.10 5.34
C THR A 353 10.39 4.14 4.30
N ARG A 354 11.63 4.37 4.72
CA ARG A 354 12.79 4.39 3.81
C ARG A 354 12.97 3.06 3.08
N ASN A 355 12.90 1.93 3.78
CA ASN A 355 13.09 0.62 3.16
C ASN A 355 11.95 0.29 2.17
N ASN A 356 10.71 0.67 2.49
CA ASN A 356 9.59 0.52 1.53
C ASN A 356 9.79 1.39 0.27
N VAL A 357 10.29 2.62 0.42
CA VAL A 357 10.63 3.48 -0.72
C VAL A 357 11.76 2.87 -1.55
N LEU A 358 12.77 2.28 -0.93
CA LEU A 358 13.88 1.61 -1.63
C LEU A 358 13.41 0.36 -2.38
N VAL A 359 12.45 -0.40 -1.84
CA VAL A 359 11.76 -1.47 -2.58
C VAL A 359 10.99 -0.91 -3.78
N CYS A 360 10.26 0.21 -3.59
CA CYS A 360 9.61 0.89 -4.70
C CYS A 360 10.64 1.31 -5.75
N ILE A 361 11.82 1.78 -5.37
CA ILE A 361 12.87 2.13 -6.33
C ILE A 361 13.39 0.88 -7.08
N GLY A 362 13.56 -0.26 -6.39
CA GLY A 362 14.01 -1.52 -7.00
C GLY A 362 15.11 -2.25 -6.21
N PHE A 363 15.37 -1.83 -4.97
CA PHE A 363 16.31 -2.52 -4.08
C PHE A 363 15.56 -3.53 -3.21
N TYR A 364 15.90 -4.81 -3.37
CA TYR A 364 15.19 -5.93 -2.73
C TYR A 364 15.99 -6.63 -1.63
N HIS A 365 17.19 -6.15 -1.30
CA HIS A 365 18.07 -6.87 -0.37
C HIS A 365 17.74 -6.61 1.11
N VAL A 366 16.92 -5.60 1.41
CA VAL A 366 16.46 -5.29 2.77
C VAL A 366 14.94 -5.43 2.86
N ILE A 367 14.47 -6.23 3.82
CA ILE A 367 13.05 -6.38 4.12
C ILE A 367 12.60 -5.19 4.99
N PRO A 368 11.54 -4.44 4.60
CA PRO A 368 10.95 -3.43 5.46
C PRO A 368 10.16 -4.08 6.62
N THR A 369 10.85 -4.45 7.69
CA THR A 369 10.23 -5.21 8.79
C THR A 369 9.26 -4.37 9.62
N ASP A 370 8.12 -4.96 9.97
CA ASP A 370 7.12 -4.36 10.86
C ASP A 370 6.41 -5.40 11.73
N SER A 371 5.28 -5.01 12.35
CA SER A 371 4.46 -5.93 13.14
C SER A 371 3.87 -7.08 12.32
N GLU A 372 3.65 -6.88 11.02
CA GLU A 372 3.13 -7.92 10.14
C GLU A 372 4.22 -8.92 9.77
N THR A 373 5.46 -8.47 9.57
CA THR A 373 6.62 -9.36 9.49
C THR A 373 6.74 -10.23 10.75
N ILE A 374 6.61 -9.62 11.94
CA ILE A 374 6.65 -10.37 13.21
C ILE A 374 5.54 -11.44 13.27
N ARG A 375 4.30 -11.08 12.89
CA ARG A 375 3.17 -12.01 12.84
C ARG A 375 3.47 -13.18 11.89
N HIS A 376 3.93 -12.85 10.68
CA HIS A 376 4.20 -13.84 9.63
C HIS A 376 5.29 -14.82 10.05
N LEU A 377 6.43 -14.33 10.54
CA LEU A 377 7.52 -15.17 11.02
C LEU A 377 7.09 -16.08 12.18
N LYS A 378 6.20 -15.60 13.06
CA LYS A 378 5.65 -16.42 14.13
C LYS A 378 4.73 -17.52 13.61
N GLN A 379 3.87 -17.22 12.65
CA GLN A 379 2.84 -18.17 12.17
C GLN A 379 3.38 -19.17 11.14
N VAL A 380 4.29 -18.76 10.27
CA VAL A 380 4.80 -19.58 9.16
C VAL A 380 6.11 -20.27 9.53
N HIS A 381 7.01 -19.57 10.24
CA HIS A 381 8.34 -20.09 10.58
C HIS A 381 8.49 -20.52 12.04
N ALA A 382 7.41 -20.45 12.84
CA ALA A 382 7.42 -20.70 14.27
C ALA A 382 8.50 -19.90 15.04
N ARG A 383 8.91 -18.73 14.51
CA ARG A 383 9.93 -17.87 15.10
C ARG A 383 9.30 -16.77 15.95
N ASN A 384 9.55 -16.81 17.25
CA ASN A 384 9.20 -15.69 18.13
C ASN A 384 10.23 -14.57 17.94
N CYS A 385 9.76 -13.39 17.52
CA CYS A 385 10.59 -12.22 17.31
C CYS A 385 9.95 -10.96 17.91
N THR A 386 10.78 -9.95 18.14
CA THR A 386 10.39 -8.62 18.64
C THR A 386 10.76 -7.58 17.60
N SER A 387 10.33 -6.32 17.79
CA SER A 387 10.75 -5.22 16.93
C SER A 387 12.27 -5.02 16.86
N LYS A 388 13.03 -5.50 17.85
CA LYS A 388 14.51 -5.43 17.88
C LYS A 388 15.19 -6.60 17.16
N THR A 389 14.53 -7.76 17.05
CA THR A 389 15.15 -8.99 16.55
C THR A 389 14.59 -9.44 15.19
N VAL A 390 13.46 -8.86 14.75
CA VAL A 390 12.77 -9.22 13.50
C VAL A 390 13.69 -9.13 12.28
N GLN A 391 14.53 -8.10 12.18
CA GLN A 391 15.45 -7.91 11.05
C GLN A 391 16.44 -9.07 10.94
N ILE A 392 17.13 -9.39 12.04
CA ILE A 392 18.14 -10.47 12.08
C ILE A 392 17.50 -11.83 11.75
N ILE A 393 16.29 -12.07 12.27
CA ILE A 393 15.59 -13.34 12.02
C ILE A 393 15.13 -13.42 10.56
N ALA A 394 14.58 -12.34 10.00
CA ALA A 394 14.21 -12.28 8.60
C ALA A 394 15.43 -12.53 7.69
N GLU A 395 16.58 -11.92 8.01
CA GLU A 395 17.84 -12.15 7.30
C GLU A 395 18.30 -13.61 7.39
N SER A 396 18.15 -14.26 8.55
CA SER A 396 18.53 -15.67 8.71
C SER A 396 17.69 -16.64 7.87
N ILE A 397 16.46 -16.26 7.51
CA ILE A 397 15.52 -17.09 6.74
C ILE A 397 15.66 -16.79 5.25
N TYR A 398 15.57 -15.51 4.89
CA TYR A 398 15.50 -15.09 3.48
C TYR A 398 16.87 -14.73 2.90
N GLY A 399 17.94 -14.68 3.71
CA GLY A 399 19.29 -14.31 3.28
C GLY A 399 19.84 -15.18 2.13
N LYS A 400 19.41 -16.44 2.04
CA LYS A 400 19.73 -17.36 0.93
C LYS A 400 19.27 -16.85 -0.44
N TYR A 401 18.30 -15.93 -0.48
CA TYR A 401 17.79 -15.34 -1.71
C TYR A 401 18.51 -14.04 -2.12
N SER A 402 19.67 -13.72 -1.53
CA SER A 402 20.40 -12.49 -1.83
C SER A 402 20.66 -12.29 -3.34
N PRO A 403 20.44 -11.08 -3.90
CA PRO A 403 20.03 -9.82 -3.26
C PRO A 403 18.49 -9.56 -3.27
N PHE A 404 17.67 -10.61 -3.38
CA PHE A 404 16.21 -10.54 -3.52
C PHE A 404 15.44 -11.01 -2.27
N GLN A 405 16.02 -10.81 -1.08
CA GLN A 405 15.43 -11.19 0.20
C GLN A 405 13.97 -10.70 0.34
N PHE A 406 13.70 -9.46 -0.05
CA PHE A 406 12.35 -8.88 -0.03
C PHE A 406 11.40 -9.60 -0.99
N LEU A 407 11.80 -9.92 -2.22
CA LEU A 407 10.91 -10.60 -3.17
C LEU A 407 10.52 -11.98 -2.67
N ALA A 408 11.46 -12.71 -2.07
CA ALA A 408 11.19 -14.02 -1.49
C ALA A 408 10.25 -13.93 -0.27
N TYR A 409 10.56 -13.03 0.67
CA TYR A 409 9.68 -12.75 1.81
C TYR A 409 8.28 -12.34 1.36
N TRP A 410 8.19 -11.44 0.38
CA TRP A 410 6.93 -10.91 -0.09
C TRP A 410 6.12 -11.96 -0.84
N SER A 411 6.75 -12.80 -1.67
CA SER A 411 6.09 -13.93 -2.33
C SER A 411 5.42 -14.87 -1.32
N GLU A 412 6.13 -15.24 -0.25
CA GLU A 412 5.58 -16.11 0.81
C GLU A 412 4.44 -15.44 1.59
N LEU A 413 4.61 -14.16 1.94
CA LEU A 413 3.58 -13.39 2.64
C LEU A 413 2.33 -13.20 1.76
N TRP A 414 2.51 -12.88 0.49
CA TRP A 414 1.43 -12.68 -0.48
C TRP A 414 0.63 -13.96 -0.69
N HIS A 415 1.32 -15.08 -0.88
CA HIS A 415 0.70 -16.41 -0.94
C HIS A 415 -0.09 -16.74 0.33
N PHE A 416 0.43 -16.38 1.50
CA PHE A 416 -0.28 -16.57 2.76
C PHE A 416 -1.58 -15.75 2.81
N TYR A 417 -1.57 -14.50 2.33
CA TYR A 417 -2.80 -13.72 2.17
C TYR A 417 -3.79 -14.39 1.21
N GLU A 418 -3.33 -14.85 0.05
CA GLU A 418 -4.20 -15.48 -0.96
C GLU A 418 -4.81 -16.80 -0.47
N LYS A 419 -4.05 -17.60 0.28
CA LYS A 419 -4.60 -18.78 0.97
C LYS A 419 -5.71 -18.43 1.96
N ARG A 420 -5.65 -17.26 2.60
CA ARG A 420 -6.60 -16.87 3.64
C ARG A 420 -7.85 -16.19 3.09
N PHE A 421 -7.67 -15.33 2.08
CA PHE A 421 -8.70 -14.42 1.57
C PHE A 421 -9.18 -14.76 0.15
N GLY A 422 -8.59 -15.77 -0.48
CA GLY A 422 -8.76 -16.02 -1.91
C GLY A 422 -7.79 -15.18 -2.75
N LYS A 423 -7.78 -15.43 -4.06
CA LYS A 423 -6.90 -14.74 -4.99
C LYS A 423 -7.18 -13.24 -4.96
N LEU A 424 -6.15 -12.43 -4.68
CA LEU A 424 -6.35 -11.00 -4.46
C LEU A 424 -6.68 -10.25 -5.75
N SER A 425 -6.34 -10.81 -6.91
CA SER A 425 -6.74 -10.29 -8.22
C SER A 425 -8.21 -10.55 -8.58
N GLU A 426 -8.90 -11.43 -7.85
CA GLU A 426 -10.33 -11.73 -8.04
C GLU A 426 -11.19 -11.02 -6.98
N MET A 427 -10.57 -10.40 -5.98
CA MET A 427 -11.25 -9.75 -4.87
C MET A 427 -11.90 -8.43 -5.31
N PRO A 428 -13.19 -8.19 -4.97
CA PRO A 428 -13.84 -6.93 -5.26
C PRO A 428 -13.25 -5.78 -4.44
N TYR A 429 -13.25 -4.58 -5.02
CA TYR A 429 -12.68 -3.37 -4.41
C TYR A 429 -13.19 -3.08 -2.98
N SER A 430 -14.47 -3.38 -2.70
CA SER A 430 -15.08 -3.20 -1.37
C SER A 430 -14.40 -3.99 -0.25
N ASP A 431 -13.72 -5.07 -0.62
CA ASP A 431 -13.23 -6.09 0.30
C ASP A 431 -11.74 -5.94 0.60
N TYR A 432 -11.02 -5.05 -0.08
CA TYR A 432 -9.59 -4.79 0.18
C TYR A 432 -9.31 -4.39 1.64
N LYS A 433 -10.27 -3.71 2.30
CA LYS A 433 -10.18 -3.37 3.73
C LYS A 433 -10.18 -4.59 4.65
N LEU A 434 -10.57 -5.77 4.16
CA LEU A 434 -10.61 -7.00 4.96
C LEU A 434 -9.23 -7.65 5.08
N ILE A 435 -8.26 -7.28 4.25
CA ILE A 435 -6.91 -7.84 4.23
C ILE A 435 -6.09 -7.23 5.37
N THR A 436 -6.35 -7.70 6.59
CA THR A 436 -5.71 -7.17 7.80
C THR A 436 -5.27 -8.30 8.71
N ALA A 437 -4.22 -8.04 9.51
CA ALA A 437 -3.76 -8.95 10.55
C ALA A 437 -4.89 -9.38 11.50
N SER A 438 -5.84 -8.48 11.82
CA SER A 438 -7.00 -8.79 12.67
C SER A 438 -7.92 -9.86 12.07
N ASN A 439 -8.01 -9.92 10.74
CA ASN A 439 -8.79 -10.93 10.02
C ASN A 439 -7.98 -12.21 9.71
N MET A 440 -6.69 -12.24 10.09
CA MET A 440 -5.82 -13.43 9.99
C MET A 440 -6.00 -14.42 11.14
N GLY A 441 -6.86 -14.11 12.13
CA GLY A 441 -7.18 -15.05 13.20
C GLY A 441 -7.75 -16.38 12.65
N ILE A 442 -7.37 -17.49 13.28
CA ILE A 442 -7.98 -18.80 13.03
C ILE A 442 -9.47 -18.64 13.34
N LYS A 443 -10.33 -18.72 12.32
CA LYS A 443 -11.74 -19.05 12.59
C LYS A 443 -11.69 -20.45 13.20
N ASN A 444 -11.85 -20.56 14.52
CA ASN A 444 -12.20 -21.83 15.13
C ASN A 444 -13.36 -22.37 14.30
N ILE A 445 -13.14 -23.48 13.60
CA ILE A 445 -14.21 -24.30 13.04
C ILE A 445 -15.14 -24.52 14.22
N ARG A 446 -16.31 -23.86 14.21
CA ARG A 446 -17.29 -23.98 15.29
C ARG A 446 -17.53 -25.47 15.43
N LYS A 447 -17.14 -26.06 16.57
CA LYS A 447 -17.54 -27.42 16.95
C LYS A 447 -19.05 -27.47 16.75
N VAL A 448 -19.49 -28.18 15.73
CA VAL A 448 -20.90 -28.51 15.54
C VAL A 448 -21.30 -29.20 16.83
N LYS A 449 -22.12 -28.53 17.64
CA LYS A 449 -22.73 -29.15 18.82
C LYS A 449 -23.47 -30.36 18.29
N ARG A 450 -23.02 -31.57 18.65
CA ARG A 450 -23.81 -32.79 18.50
C ARG A 450 -25.09 -32.56 19.30
N THR A 451 -26.18 -32.25 18.60
CA THR A 451 -27.52 -32.25 19.17
C THR A 451 -27.81 -33.69 19.57
N LYS A 452 -28.02 -33.92 20.88
CA LYS A 452 -28.53 -35.20 21.37
C LYS A 452 -29.92 -35.40 20.78
N ILE A 453 -30.07 -36.47 20.00
CA ILE A 453 -31.36 -37.01 19.63
C ILE A 453 -31.93 -37.65 20.89
N PHE A 454 -33.14 -37.25 21.29
CA PHE A 454 -34.00 -38.01 22.19
C PHE A 454 -35.07 -38.70 21.35
#